data_AF-A0A7I7SQF1-F1
#
_entry.id   AF-A0A7I7SQF1-F1
#
_cell.length_a   1.000
_cell.length_b   1.000
_cell.length_c   1.000
_cell.angle_alpha   90.00
_cell.angle_beta   90.00
_cell.angle_gamma   90.00
#
_symmetry.space_group_name_H-M   'P 1'
#
loop_
_entity.id
_entity.type
_entity.pdbx_description
1 polymer ?
#
loop_
_entity_poly.entity_id
_entity_poly.type
_entity_poly.pdbx_seq_one_letter_code
_entity_poly.pdbx_strand_id
1 'polypeptide(L)'
;MADDLRQECTNCGFIYDPADHGGVSVFFLDAWECPNCGAGVDKFEFAVDEDTSGTQVISSNCLNVTVIEDSDHFGIEISRMGLLRTPAGNPVSSPNSALLLHMVRELEEHPVLHVEDGIILEPRPLCAYLLFSTQRDFIQIDPGIDRDTVAHALIHDPILDPAAGPEWADQLRAWEPVTNFVRGVGAKLRPRATYEQDELDALIDGVATRWNRLSDAGKSVVANLQVLTEGNIIASVALAAGECTPVEFANAVLAATPLHHLFGIDLDDDVSPEEQHSDAFRQYKDLARVCADYLAFFPQESVSGLVAAGESTSLEFKSTLRWDLRQDKKNDEITHAALKTIAAFANSEGGCLLLGVADDGTAVGIEADNFQNEDKYLLHLMDAIKTTMGANVAALVDPKFDVLGGKRVCVVRCRKSHEPVYLRKKGGDEAFFIRTGPSSAQLSPRELVSYMRNHFQT
;
A
#
# COMPACT_ATOMS: atom_id res chain seq x y z
N MET A 1 26.47 -20.04 -6.27
CA MET A 1 26.09 -19.75 -7.68
C MET A 1 26.79 -18.51 -8.25
N ALA A 2 27.49 -17.67 -7.46
CA ALA A 2 28.22 -16.49 -7.99
C ALA A 2 29.69 -16.77 -8.37
N ASP A 3 30.23 -17.93 -8.01
CA ASP A 3 31.67 -18.24 -8.14
C ASP A 3 32.12 -18.55 -9.57
N ASP A 4 31.18 -18.89 -10.47
CA ASP A 4 31.46 -19.26 -11.88
C ASP A 4 31.20 -18.12 -12.89
N LEU A 5 30.76 -16.95 -12.42
CA LEU A 5 30.44 -15.82 -13.32
C LEU A 5 31.71 -15.08 -13.73
N ARG A 6 31.82 -14.71 -15.01
CA ARG A 6 32.91 -13.90 -15.53
C ARG A 6 32.97 -12.53 -14.85
N GLN A 7 34.16 -11.95 -14.73
CA GLN A 7 34.38 -10.60 -14.19
C GLN A 7 35.11 -9.71 -15.19
N GLU A 8 34.69 -8.47 -15.35
CA GLU A 8 35.30 -7.47 -16.22
C GLU A 8 36.07 -6.42 -15.40
N CYS A 9 37.29 -6.10 -15.83
CA CYS A 9 38.05 -4.98 -15.31
C CYS A 9 37.50 -3.65 -15.84
N THR A 10 36.96 -2.80 -14.96
CA THR A 10 36.32 -1.53 -15.30
C THR A 10 37.27 -0.49 -15.91
N ASN A 11 38.59 -0.65 -15.74
CA ASN A 11 39.61 0.22 -16.32
C ASN A 11 39.95 -0.10 -17.78
N CYS A 12 39.87 -1.36 -18.22
CA CYS A 12 40.40 -1.76 -19.52
C CYS A 12 39.58 -2.84 -20.25
N GLY A 13 38.46 -3.29 -19.69
CA GLY A 13 37.59 -4.29 -20.28
C GLY A 13 38.17 -5.71 -20.34
N PHE A 14 39.15 -6.03 -19.49
CA PHE A 14 39.70 -7.39 -19.42
C PHE A 14 38.70 -8.33 -18.75
N ILE A 15 38.38 -9.46 -19.39
CA ILE A 15 37.48 -10.48 -18.85
C ILE A 15 38.30 -11.57 -18.14
N TYR A 16 38.04 -11.72 -16.84
CA TYR A 16 38.46 -12.84 -16.01
C TYR A 16 37.35 -13.90 -16.03
N ASP A 17 37.69 -15.13 -16.37
CA ASP A 17 36.77 -16.27 -16.35
C ASP A 17 37.15 -17.21 -15.20
N PRO A 18 36.33 -17.37 -14.14
CA PRO A 18 36.65 -18.25 -13.02
C PRO A 18 36.92 -19.70 -13.43
N ALA A 19 36.37 -20.17 -14.55
CA ALA A 19 36.63 -21.52 -15.06
C ALA A 19 38.12 -21.75 -15.39
N ASP A 20 38.83 -20.71 -15.86
CA ASP A 20 40.27 -20.74 -16.11
C ASP A 20 41.10 -20.71 -14.82
N HIS A 21 40.45 -20.39 -13.70
CA HIS A 21 41.07 -20.17 -12.39
C HIS A 21 40.50 -21.12 -11.31
N GLY A 22 40.06 -22.31 -11.72
CA GLY A 22 39.64 -23.37 -10.79
C GLY A 22 38.28 -23.11 -10.13
N GLY A 23 37.42 -22.30 -10.76
CA GLY A 23 36.11 -21.89 -10.24
C GLY A 23 36.18 -20.82 -9.15
N VAL A 24 37.29 -20.08 -9.07
CA VAL A 24 37.49 -19.07 -8.03
C VAL A 24 37.33 -17.68 -8.63
N SER A 25 36.34 -16.93 -8.13
CA SER A 25 36.14 -15.54 -8.51
C SER A 25 37.34 -14.66 -8.14
N VAL A 26 37.64 -13.67 -8.99
CA VAL A 26 38.69 -12.68 -8.74
C VAL A 26 38.52 -11.95 -7.40
N PHE A 27 37.28 -11.82 -6.90
CA PHE A 27 36.97 -11.17 -5.62
C PHE A 27 37.49 -11.91 -4.39
N PHE A 28 37.89 -13.18 -4.53
CA PHE A 28 38.48 -13.98 -3.45
C PHE A 28 40.01 -14.07 -3.54
N LEU A 29 40.64 -13.33 -4.45
CA LEU A 29 42.09 -13.31 -4.63
C LEU A 29 42.70 -12.04 -4.02
N ASP A 30 43.36 -12.18 -2.87
CA ASP A 30 43.93 -11.05 -2.11
C ASP A 30 45.06 -10.27 -2.82
N ALA A 31 45.63 -10.81 -3.90
CA ALA A 31 46.82 -10.26 -4.58
C ALA A 31 46.72 -10.30 -6.12
N TRP A 32 45.51 -10.35 -6.67
CA TRP A 32 45.33 -10.37 -8.12
C TRP A 32 45.34 -8.95 -8.71
N GLU A 33 46.05 -8.78 -9.82
CA GLU A 33 46.08 -7.55 -10.61
C GLU A 33 45.65 -7.87 -12.04
N CYS A 34 44.88 -6.96 -12.65
CA CYS A 34 44.47 -7.07 -14.03
C CYS A 34 45.71 -7.20 -14.94
N PRO A 35 45.84 -8.29 -15.72
CA PRO A 35 47.03 -8.51 -16.53
C PRO A 35 47.20 -7.47 -17.65
N ASN A 36 46.14 -6.73 -17.99
CA ASN A 36 46.16 -5.74 -19.06
C ASN A 36 46.50 -4.31 -18.57
N CYS A 37 46.05 -3.93 -17.37
CA CYS A 37 46.24 -2.55 -16.87
C CYS A 37 46.81 -2.42 -15.45
N GLY A 38 47.08 -3.54 -14.76
CA GLY A 38 47.61 -3.55 -13.39
C GLY A 38 46.62 -3.06 -12.33
N ALA A 39 45.33 -2.93 -12.66
CA ALA A 39 44.31 -2.54 -11.70
C ALA A 39 44.06 -3.65 -10.68
N GLY A 40 43.88 -3.29 -9.41
CA GLY A 40 43.54 -4.23 -8.35
C GLY A 40 42.13 -4.81 -8.50
N VAL A 41 41.83 -5.80 -7.66
CA VAL A 41 40.53 -6.48 -7.61
C VAL A 41 39.36 -5.51 -7.35
N ASP A 42 39.60 -4.38 -6.70
CA ASP A 42 38.61 -3.31 -6.48
C ASP A 42 38.11 -2.64 -7.77
N LYS A 43 38.76 -2.93 -8.91
CA LYS A 43 38.38 -2.46 -10.26
C LYS A 43 37.80 -3.57 -11.12
N PHE A 44 37.33 -4.66 -10.53
CA PHE A 44 36.58 -5.70 -11.23
C PHE A 44 35.10 -5.63 -10.86
N GLU A 45 34.24 -5.87 -11.84
CA GLU A 45 32.80 -6.06 -11.70
C GLU A 45 32.42 -7.37 -12.40
N PHE A 46 31.24 -7.94 -12.17
CA PHE A 46 30.82 -9.09 -12.97
C PHE A 46 30.62 -8.67 -14.44
N ALA A 47 31.15 -9.47 -15.37
CA ALA A 47 31.02 -9.23 -16.80
C ALA A 47 29.57 -9.43 -17.22
N VAL A 48 29.05 -8.51 -18.02
CA VAL A 48 27.71 -8.62 -18.60
C VAL A 48 27.81 -9.57 -19.81
N ASP A 49 27.48 -10.84 -19.62
CA ASP A 49 27.28 -11.73 -20.77
C ASP A 49 25.93 -11.35 -21.42
N GLU A 50 25.97 -10.79 -22.64
CA GLU A 50 24.77 -10.64 -23.47
C GLU A 50 24.34 -12.02 -23.93
N ASP A 51 23.34 -12.61 -23.27
CA ASP A 51 22.69 -13.78 -23.83
C ASP A 51 21.90 -13.36 -25.08
N THR A 52 21.79 -14.26 -26.05
CA THR A 52 21.10 -14.05 -27.33
C THR A 52 19.60 -13.73 -27.19
N SER A 53 19.07 -13.68 -25.97
CA SER A 53 17.73 -13.26 -25.58
C SER A 53 17.57 -11.75 -25.29
N GLY A 54 18.65 -10.98 -25.15
CA GLY A 54 18.58 -9.57 -24.72
C GLY A 54 18.57 -9.36 -23.19
N THR A 55 18.62 -10.45 -22.42
CA THR A 55 18.78 -10.44 -20.97
C THR A 55 20.23 -10.15 -20.58
N GLN A 56 20.44 -9.23 -19.64
CA GLN A 56 21.75 -8.82 -19.13
C GLN A 56 21.90 -9.21 -17.66
N VAL A 57 23.06 -9.77 -17.32
CA VAL A 57 23.45 -10.08 -15.94
C VAL A 57 24.26 -8.91 -15.40
N ILE A 58 23.76 -8.23 -14.36
CA ILE A 58 24.42 -7.05 -13.77
C ILE A 58 24.72 -7.27 -12.29
N SER A 59 25.74 -6.57 -11.78
CA SER A 59 25.94 -6.48 -10.33
C SER A 59 24.85 -5.61 -9.70
N SER A 60 24.34 -6.02 -8.53
CA SER A 60 23.35 -5.23 -7.79
C SER A 60 23.88 -3.87 -7.31
N ASN A 61 25.19 -3.73 -7.14
CA ASN A 61 25.85 -2.46 -6.78
C ASN A 61 25.76 -1.41 -7.91
N CYS A 62 25.27 -1.78 -9.09
CA CYS A 62 25.05 -0.85 -10.21
C CYS A 62 23.79 0.02 -10.05
N LEU A 63 22.96 -0.25 -9.04
CA LEU A 63 21.73 0.48 -8.75
C LEU A 63 22.00 1.76 -7.94
N ASN A 64 21.50 2.90 -8.41
CA ASN A 64 21.66 4.18 -7.73
C ASN A 64 20.34 4.94 -7.66
N VAL A 65 20.06 5.56 -6.52
CA VAL A 65 18.91 6.47 -6.40
C VAL A 65 19.32 7.85 -6.88
N THR A 66 18.69 8.32 -7.95
CA THR A 66 18.96 9.61 -8.59
C THR A 66 17.71 10.48 -8.65
N VAL A 67 17.90 11.79 -8.78
CA VAL A 67 16.79 12.74 -9.01
C VAL A 67 16.41 12.65 -10.48
N ILE A 68 15.12 12.50 -10.77
CA ILE A 68 14.62 12.52 -12.14
C ILE A 68 14.56 13.99 -12.60
N GLU A 69 15.24 14.32 -13.69
CA GLU A 69 15.24 15.69 -14.24
C GLU A 69 13.82 16.18 -14.52
N ASP A 70 13.56 17.46 -14.22
CA ASP A 70 12.26 18.11 -14.38
C ASP A 70 11.10 17.43 -13.60
N SER A 71 11.41 16.66 -12.55
CA SER A 71 10.45 16.02 -11.66
C SER A 71 10.76 16.31 -10.18
N ASP A 72 9.73 16.26 -9.34
CA ASP A 72 9.84 16.23 -7.88
C ASP A 72 10.07 14.79 -7.33
N HIS A 73 10.32 13.83 -8.22
CA HIS A 73 10.53 12.43 -7.87
C HIS A 73 12.00 12.00 -7.99
N PHE A 74 12.32 10.97 -7.21
CA PHE A 74 13.53 10.18 -7.34
C PHE A 74 13.24 8.93 -8.17
N GLY A 75 14.26 8.37 -8.80
CA GLY A 75 14.21 7.10 -9.52
C GLY A 75 15.37 6.20 -9.13
N ILE A 76 15.24 4.90 -9.40
CA ILE A 76 16.37 3.96 -9.33
C ILE A 76 16.96 3.86 -10.73
N GLU A 77 18.23 4.21 -10.90
CA GLU A 77 18.97 4.12 -12.14
C GLU A 77 19.91 2.92 -12.11
N ILE A 78 19.90 2.15 -13.18
CA ILE A 78 20.86 1.09 -13.45
C ILE A 78 21.99 1.72 -14.27
N SER A 79 23.21 1.65 -13.75
CA SER A 79 24.40 2.19 -14.41
C SER A 79 24.48 1.73 -15.87
N ARG A 80 24.52 2.70 -16.80
CA ARG A 80 24.58 2.48 -18.27
C ARG A 80 23.31 1.89 -18.93
N MET A 81 22.24 1.63 -18.17
CA MET A 81 20.96 1.10 -18.72
C MET A 81 19.76 2.03 -18.48
N GLY A 82 19.92 3.10 -17.69
CA GLY A 82 18.88 4.09 -17.40
C GLY A 82 17.98 3.66 -16.24
N LEU A 83 16.76 4.20 -16.19
CA LEU A 83 15.83 3.94 -15.07
C LEU A 83 15.37 2.49 -15.01
N LEU A 84 15.40 1.93 -13.81
CA LEU A 84 14.72 0.68 -13.45
C LEU A 84 13.21 0.84 -13.67
N ARG A 85 12.59 -0.23 -14.18
CA ARG A 85 11.19 -0.30 -14.55
C ARG A 85 10.50 -1.47 -13.86
N THR A 86 9.21 -1.31 -13.64
CA THR A 86 8.31 -2.40 -13.25
C THR A 86 8.04 -3.31 -14.45
N PRO A 87 7.47 -4.52 -14.25
CA PRO A 87 7.12 -5.43 -15.34
C PRO A 87 6.19 -4.83 -16.42
N ALA A 88 5.30 -3.89 -16.07
CA ALA A 88 4.49 -3.18 -17.06
C ALA A 88 5.22 -2.01 -17.75
N GLY A 89 6.51 -1.82 -17.48
CA GLY A 89 7.36 -0.78 -18.08
C GLY A 89 7.29 0.58 -17.39
N ASN A 90 6.59 0.71 -16.26
CA ASN A 90 6.52 1.97 -15.51
C ASN A 90 7.86 2.26 -14.81
N PRO A 91 8.32 3.52 -14.76
CA PRO A 91 9.55 3.86 -14.05
C PRO A 91 9.38 3.63 -12.54
N VAL A 92 10.35 2.94 -11.92
CA VAL A 92 10.43 2.80 -10.46
C VAL A 92 10.85 4.14 -9.88
N SER A 93 9.84 4.92 -9.48
CA SER A 93 9.99 6.32 -9.08
C SER A 93 9.07 6.67 -7.93
N SER A 94 9.53 7.56 -7.05
CA SER A 94 8.80 7.96 -5.84
C SER A 94 9.27 9.33 -5.36
N PRO A 95 8.40 10.17 -4.77
CA PRO A 95 8.83 11.39 -4.09
C PRO A 95 9.58 11.07 -2.77
N ASN A 96 9.47 9.83 -2.26
CA ASN A 96 10.16 9.35 -1.07
C ASN A 96 11.44 8.58 -1.46
N SER A 97 12.59 9.26 -1.45
CA SER A 97 13.88 8.62 -1.75
C SER A 97 14.26 7.52 -0.77
N ALA A 98 13.78 7.56 0.48
CA ALA A 98 14.07 6.53 1.48
C ALA A 98 13.44 5.18 1.12
N LEU A 99 12.27 5.18 0.46
CA LEU A 99 11.65 3.98 -0.08
C LEU A 99 12.54 3.35 -1.16
N LEU A 100 13.05 4.16 -2.09
CA LEU A 100 13.90 3.68 -3.18
C LEU A 100 15.24 3.16 -2.66
N LEU A 101 15.83 3.83 -1.65
CA LEU A 101 17.04 3.35 -0.99
C LEU A 101 16.81 2.03 -0.25
N HIS A 102 15.64 1.83 0.35
CA HIS A 102 15.27 0.56 0.95
C HIS A 102 15.13 -0.55 -0.09
N MET A 103 14.49 -0.28 -1.24
CA MET A 103 14.43 -1.23 -2.36
C MET A 103 15.82 -1.62 -2.85
N VAL A 104 16.71 -0.65 -3.06
CA VAL A 104 18.09 -0.91 -3.49
C VAL A 104 18.80 -1.82 -2.49
N ARG A 105 18.70 -1.54 -1.18
CA ARG A 105 19.31 -2.39 -0.15
C ARG A 105 18.81 -3.83 -0.18
N GLU A 106 17.52 -4.05 -0.37
CA GLU A 106 16.97 -5.41 -0.46
C GLU A 106 17.44 -6.14 -1.72
N LEU A 107 17.59 -5.43 -2.84
CA LEU A 107 18.13 -5.98 -4.09
C LEU A 107 19.63 -6.26 -3.99
N GLU A 108 20.39 -5.44 -3.27
CA GLU A 108 21.84 -5.60 -3.02
C GLU A 108 22.20 -6.81 -2.15
N GLU A 109 21.24 -7.38 -1.41
CA GLU A 109 21.48 -8.63 -0.69
C GLU A 109 21.77 -9.82 -1.62
N HIS A 110 21.51 -9.67 -2.93
CA HIS A 110 21.99 -10.58 -3.97
C HIS A 110 23.09 -9.92 -4.77
N PRO A 111 24.23 -10.59 -5.02
CA PRO A 111 25.36 -9.98 -5.72
C PRO A 111 25.06 -9.66 -7.20
N VAL A 112 24.04 -10.32 -7.77
CA VAL A 112 23.77 -10.35 -9.20
C VAL A 112 22.26 -10.26 -9.45
N LEU A 113 21.87 -9.51 -10.48
CA LEU A 113 20.50 -9.33 -10.94
C LEU A 113 20.41 -9.65 -12.45
N HIS A 114 19.33 -10.32 -12.84
CA HIS A 114 18.98 -10.57 -14.24
C HIS A 114 18.01 -9.48 -14.70
N VAL A 115 18.42 -8.69 -15.70
CA VAL A 115 17.69 -7.51 -16.16
C VAL A 115 17.46 -7.55 -17.66
N GLU A 116 16.25 -7.23 -18.09
CA GLU A 116 15.88 -7.08 -19.50
C GLU A 116 15.08 -5.78 -19.66
N ASP A 117 15.49 -4.90 -20.58
CA ASP A 117 14.85 -3.59 -20.82
C ASP A 117 14.62 -2.74 -19.55
N GLY A 118 15.54 -2.85 -18.59
CA GLY A 118 15.47 -2.16 -17.30
C GLY A 118 14.50 -2.79 -16.30
N ILE A 119 14.03 -4.02 -16.53
CA ILE A 119 13.14 -4.78 -15.65
C ILE A 119 13.93 -5.92 -15.01
N ILE A 120 13.86 -6.07 -13.68
CA ILE A 120 14.43 -7.23 -13.00
C ILE A 120 13.52 -8.44 -13.22
N LEU A 121 14.04 -9.51 -13.83
CA LEU A 121 13.29 -10.71 -14.20
C LEU A 121 13.06 -11.66 -13.03
N GLU A 122 14.07 -11.78 -12.16
CA GLU A 122 14.04 -12.68 -11.00
C GLU A 122 14.26 -11.88 -9.71
N PRO A 123 13.31 -11.02 -9.32
CA PRO A 123 13.38 -10.40 -8.01
C PRO A 123 13.24 -11.49 -6.94
N ARG A 124 13.87 -11.28 -5.77
CA ARG A 124 13.75 -12.15 -4.58
C ARG A 124 12.30 -12.63 -4.35
N PRO A 125 12.11 -13.80 -3.68
CA PRO A 125 10.83 -14.06 -3.02
C PRO A 125 10.52 -12.90 -2.06
N LEU A 126 9.37 -12.24 -2.30
CA LEU A 126 8.84 -11.03 -1.65
C LEU A 126 9.86 -9.96 -1.24
N CYS A 127 9.89 -8.84 -1.98
CA CYS A 127 10.68 -7.65 -1.66
C CYS A 127 9.90 -6.36 -2.01
N ALA A 128 10.42 -5.21 -1.60
CA ALA A 128 9.86 -3.89 -1.86
C ALA A 128 9.72 -3.57 -3.35
N TYR A 129 10.64 -4.03 -4.22
CA TYR A 129 10.49 -3.88 -5.68
C TYR A 129 9.28 -4.65 -6.22
N LEU A 130 9.04 -5.87 -5.73
CA LEU A 130 7.87 -6.67 -6.10
C LEU A 130 6.58 -6.00 -5.61
N LEU A 131 6.54 -5.62 -4.33
CA LEU A 131 5.38 -4.93 -3.73
C LEU A 131 5.08 -3.61 -4.45
N PHE A 132 6.09 -2.83 -4.79
CA PHE A 132 5.92 -1.59 -5.55
C PHE A 132 5.42 -1.85 -6.97
N SER A 133 5.96 -2.86 -7.64
CA SER A 133 5.50 -3.26 -8.98
C SER A 133 4.04 -3.68 -8.97
N THR A 134 3.62 -4.52 -8.03
CA THR A 134 2.20 -4.89 -7.87
C THR A 134 1.32 -3.67 -7.58
N GLN A 135 1.79 -2.76 -6.70
CA GLN A 135 1.08 -1.53 -6.38
C GLN A 135 0.88 -0.66 -7.63
N ARG A 136 1.95 -0.44 -8.40
CA ARG A 136 1.98 0.47 -9.54
C ARG A 136 1.24 -0.07 -10.75
N ASP A 137 1.47 -1.34 -11.07
CA ASP A 137 1.03 -1.94 -12.33
C ASP A 137 -0.38 -2.53 -12.25
N PHE A 138 -0.87 -2.84 -11.04
CA PHE A 138 -2.17 -3.50 -10.88
C PHE A 138 -3.09 -2.71 -9.95
N ILE A 139 -2.67 -2.44 -8.71
CA ILE A 139 -3.54 -1.82 -7.70
C ILE A 139 -3.94 -0.39 -8.08
N GLN A 140 -3.02 0.42 -8.60
CA GLN A 140 -3.35 1.80 -8.97
C GLN A 140 -4.26 1.89 -10.20
N ILE A 141 -4.30 0.85 -11.03
CA ILE A 141 -5.18 0.76 -12.19
C ILE A 141 -6.60 0.37 -11.74
N ASP A 142 -6.70 -0.67 -10.90
CA ASP A 142 -7.95 -1.11 -10.30
C ASP A 142 -7.81 -1.30 -8.78
N PRO A 143 -8.06 -0.24 -7.99
CA PRO A 143 -7.82 -0.27 -6.55
C PRO A 143 -8.92 -0.97 -5.76
N GLY A 144 -10.04 -1.32 -6.41
CA GLY A 144 -11.17 -1.97 -5.76
C GLY A 144 -11.00 -3.48 -5.71
N ILE A 145 -11.60 -4.11 -4.70
CA ILE A 145 -11.95 -5.53 -4.78
C ILE A 145 -13.47 -5.63 -4.70
N ASP A 146 -14.05 -6.39 -5.63
CA ASP A 146 -15.47 -6.68 -5.60
C ASP A 146 -15.78 -7.79 -4.59
N ARG A 147 -17.07 -7.88 -4.25
CA ARG A 147 -17.58 -8.81 -3.24
C ARG A 147 -17.37 -10.27 -3.65
N ASP A 148 -17.53 -10.60 -4.93
CA ASP A 148 -17.50 -11.98 -5.42
C ASP A 148 -16.06 -12.52 -5.42
N THR A 149 -15.08 -11.67 -5.75
CA THR A 149 -13.65 -12.00 -5.62
C THR A 149 -13.29 -12.30 -4.16
N VAL A 150 -13.75 -11.48 -3.21
CA VAL A 150 -13.54 -11.74 -1.78
C VAL A 150 -14.23 -13.01 -1.32
N ALA A 151 -15.46 -13.27 -1.79
CA ALA A 151 -16.19 -14.49 -1.49
C ALA A 151 -15.44 -15.74 -1.95
N HIS A 152 -14.88 -15.70 -3.16
CA HIS A 152 -14.10 -16.81 -3.68
C HIS A 152 -12.83 -17.07 -2.86
N ALA A 153 -12.10 -16.02 -2.48
CA ALA A 153 -10.91 -16.15 -1.64
C ALA A 153 -11.26 -16.68 -0.24
N LEU A 154 -12.33 -16.18 0.38
CA LEU A 154 -12.72 -16.58 1.74
C LEU A 154 -13.21 -18.03 1.84
N ILE A 155 -13.92 -18.54 0.83
CA ILE A 155 -14.38 -19.95 0.83
C ILE A 155 -13.20 -20.93 0.96
N HIS A 156 -12.01 -20.51 0.53
CA HIS A 156 -10.79 -21.30 0.59
C HIS A 156 -9.81 -20.83 1.68
N ASP A 157 -10.20 -19.88 2.54
CA ASP A 157 -9.33 -19.40 3.62
C ASP A 157 -9.16 -20.49 4.70
N PRO A 158 -7.94 -21.00 4.93
CA PRO A 158 -7.70 -22.07 5.89
C PRO A 158 -8.10 -21.74 7.33
N ILE A 159 -8.17 -20.46 7.71
CA ILE A 159 -8.57 -20.02 9.06
C ILE A 159 -10.06 -20.30 9.33
N LEU A 160 -10.87 -20.45 8.27
CA LEU A 160 -12.29 -20.78 8.39
C LEU A 160 -12.56 -22.30 8.47
N ASP A 161 -11.56 -23.16 8.23
CA ASP A 161 -11.70 -24.62 8.25
C ASP A 161 -10.71 -25.29 9.24
N PRO A 162 -10.91 -25.14 10.56
CA PRO A 162 -10.08 -25.79 11.55
C PRO A 162 -10.18 -27.31 11.52
N ALA A 163 -9.13 -27.97 12.02
CA ALA A 163 -9.05 -29.42 12.13
C ALA A 163 -10.25 -30.01 12.89
N ALA A 164 -10.77 -31.14 12.40
CA ALA A 164 -11.92 -31.79 13.03
C ALA A 164 -11.60 -32.42 14.41
N GLY A 165 -10.33 -32.71 14.68
CA GLY A 165 -9.82 -33.29 15.93
C GLY A 165 -9.49 -32.24 17.00
N PRO A 166 -9.04 -32.64 18.21
CA PRO A 166 -8.80 -31.72 19.34
C PRO A 166 -7.77 -30.60 19.06
N GLU A 167 -6.99 -30.72 17.98
CA GLU A 167 -6.00 -29.76 17.52
C GLU A 167 -6.62 -28.38 17.22
N TRP A 168 -7.92 -28.30 16.91
CA TRP A 168 -8.62 -27.02 16.71
C TRP A 168 -8.46 -26.07 17.89
N ALA A 169 -8.29 -26.60 19.11
CA ALA A 169 -8.17 -25.77 20.32
C ALA A 169 -6.90 -24.91 20.29
N ASP A 170 -5.81 -25.45 19.76
CA ASP A 170 -4.56 -24.73 19.61
C ASP A 170 -4.55 -23.85 18.36
N GLN A 171 -5.21 -24.28 17.27
CA GLN A 171 -5.44 -23.41 16.11
C GLN A 171 -6.22 -22.15 16.49
N LEU A 172 -7.31 -22.28 17.25
CA LEU A 172 -8.09 -21.13 17.73
C LEU A 172 -7.28 -20.21 18.67
N ARG A 173 -6.32 -20.74 19.43
CA ARG A 173 -5.40 -19.92 20.25
C ARG A 173 -4.43 -19.15 19.35
N ALA A 174 -3.83 -19.82 18.37
CA ALA A 174 -2.93 -19.18 17.41
C ALA A 174 -3.64 -18.13 16.55
N TRP A 175 -4.95 -18.30 16.29
CA TRP A 175 -5.79 -17.33 15.59
C TRP A 175 -6.41 -16.25 16.49
N GLU A 176 -6.17 -16.27 17.81
CA GLU A 176 -6.64 -15.20 18.72
C GLU A 176 -6.27 -13.78 18.24
N PRO A 177 -5.04 -13.52 17.75
CA PRO A 177 -4.65 -12.20 17.27
C PRO A 177 -5.49 -11.70 16.08
N VAL A 178 -5.82 -12.58 15.13
CA VAL A 178 -6.68 -12.26 13.98
C VAL A 178 -8.18 -12.36 14.33
N THR A 179 -8.52 -12.86 15.52
CA THR A 179 -9.92 -12.96 15.96
C THR A 179 -10.54 -11.59 16.21
N ASN A 180 -9.74 -10.58 16.59
CA ASN A 180 -10.25 -9.20 16.73
C ASN A 180 -10.74 -8.64 15.40
N PHE A 181 -10.01 -8.90 14.31
CA PHE A 181 -10.42 -8.57 12.96
C PHE A 181 -11.74 -9.25 12.59
N VAL A 182 -11.83 -10.57 12.80
CA VAL A 182 -13.03 -11.37 12.50
C VAL A 182 -14.24 -10.93 13.34
N ARG A 183 -14.05 -10.59 14.62
CA ARG A 183 -15.12 -10.04 15.47
C ARG A 183 -15.54 -8.64 15.03
N GLY A 184 -14.58 -7.83 14.59
CA GLY A 184 -14.83 -6.47 14.09
C GLY A 184 -15.58 -6.42 12.76
N VAL A 185 -15.80 -7.56 12.09
CA VAL A 185 -16.70 -7.72 10.93
C VAL A 185 -18.01 -8.44 11.28
N GLY A 186 -18.24 -8.75 12.57
CA GLY A 186 -19.46 -9.43 13.03
C GLY A 186 -19.43 -10.96 12.96
N ALA A 187 -18.27 -11.55 12.66
CA ALA A 187 -18.09 -13.00 12.61
C ALA A 187 -17.32 -13.53 13.85
N LYS A 188 -17.27 -14.85 14.01
CA LYS A 188 -16.50 -15.51 15.07
C LYS A 188 -15.89 -16.81 14.56
N LEU A 189 -14.61 -17.02 14.81
CA LEU A 189 -13.93 -18.31 14.57
C LEU A 189 -14.46 -19.38 15.54
N ARG A 190 -14.72 -20.59 15.03
CA ARG A 190 -15.36 -21.68 15.79
C ARG A 190 -14.69 -23.04 15.56
N PRO A 191 -14.77 -23.98 16.53
CA PRO A 191 -14.14 -25.31 16.46
C PRO A 191 -14.63 -26.25 15.35
N ARG A 192 -15.86 -26.07 14.86
CA ARG A 192 -16.47 -26.88 13.80
C ARG A 192 -17.10 -25.92 12.81
N ALA A 193 -16.61 -25.91 11.58
CA ALA A 193 -17.09 -25.00 10.56
C ALA A 193 -18.44 -25.47 10.03
N THR A 194 -19.49 -24.80 10.46
CA THR A 194 -20.72 -24.65 9.67
C THR A 194 -21.11 -23.20 9.85
N TYR A 195 -20.70 -22.36 8.93
CA TYR A 195 -21.09 -20.95 8.90
C TYR A 195 -22.48 -20.88 8.26
N GLU A 196 -23.41 -20.22 8.93
CA GLU A 196 -24.68 -19.85 8.31
C GLU A 196 -24.43 -18.84 7.19
N GLN A 197 -25.28 -18.83 6.16
CA GLN A 197 -25.11 -17.97 5.00
C GLN A 197 -24.98 -16.49 5.38
N ASP A 198 -25.80 -16.01 6.34
CA ASP A 198 -25.76 -14.63 6.83
C ASP A 198 -24.43 -14.28 7.53
N GLU A 199 -23.80 -15.23 8.23
CA GLU A 199 -22.50 -15.01 8.88
C GLU A 199 -21.37 -14.93 7.83
N LEU A 200 -21.44 -15.78 6.81
CA LEU A 200 -20.48 -15.77 5.71
C LEU A 200 -20.61 -14.47 4.89
N ASP A 201 -21.84 -14.03 4.62
CA ASP A 201 -22.10 -12.78 3.91
C ASP A 201 -21.56 -11.57 4.67
N ALA A 202 -21.74 -11.52 6.00
CA ALA A 202 -21.17 -10.47 6.85
C ALA A 202 -19.63 -10.49 6.85
N LEU A 203 -19.02 -11.68 6.87
CA LEU A 203 -17.57 -11.84 6.78
C LEU A 203 -17.03 -11.33 5.44
N ILE A 204 -17.68 -11.71 4.34
CA ILE A 204 -17.34 -11.26 2.97
C ILE A 204 -17.41 -9.73 2.89
N ASP A 205 -18.53 -9.14 3.31
CA ASP A 205 -18.73 -7.69 3.25
C ASP A 205 -17.72 -6.94 4.13
N GLY A 206 -17.42 -7.50 5.30
CA GLY A 206 -16.47 -6.93 6.24
C GLY A 206 -15.02 -6.96 5.75
N VAL A 207 -14.59 -8.09 5.17
CA VAL A 207 -13.25 -8.24 4.56
C VAL A 207 -13.13 -7.33 3.34
N ALA A 208 -14.13 -7.32 2.45
CA ALA A 208 -14.16 -6.43 1.30
C ALA A 208 -14.09 -4.95 1.72
N THR A 209 -14.84 -4.57 2.76
CA THR A 209 -14.81 -3.22 3.30
C THR A 209 -13.43 -2.84 3.83
N ARG A 210 -12.77 -3.73 4.58
CA ARG A 210 -11.43 -3.48 5.14
C ARG A 210 -10.36 -3.42 4.06
N TRP A 211 -10.37 -4.37 3.12
CA TRP A 211 -9.50 -4.35 1.95
C TRP A 211 -9.60 -3.02 1.20
N ASN A 212 -10.83 -2.62 0.85
CA ASN A 212 -11.05 -1.41 0.06
C ASN A 212 -10.61 -0.13 0.79
N ARG A 213 -10.51 -0.17 2.13
CA ARG A 213 -10.00 0.94 2.96
C ARG A 213 -8.49 1.01 3.07
N LEU A 214 -7.76 -0.05 2.73
CA LEU A 214 -6.30 -0.07 2.75
C LEU A 214 -5.72 0.96 1.76
N SER A 215 -4.50 1.42 2.03
CA SER A 215 -3.71 2.16 1.04
C SER A 215 -3.37 1.24 -0.14
N ASP A 216 -2.96 1.83 -1.27
CA ASP A 216 -2.51 1.04 -2.43
C ASP A 216 -1.35 0.10 -2.05
N ALA A 217 -0.45 0.57 -1.18
CA ALA A 217 0.61 -0.25 -0.60
C ALA A 217 0.07 -1.42 0.24
N GLY A 218 -0.95 -1.15 1.07
CA GLY A 218 -1.65 -2.19 1.84
C GLY A 218 -2.27 -3.25 0.94
N LYS A 219 -2.98 -2.84 -0.11
CA LYS A 219 -3.61 -3.78 -1.07
C LYS A 219 -2.56 -4.60 -1.82
N SER A 220 -1.44 -4.01 -2.19
CA SER A 220 -0.31 -4.72 -2.80
C SER A 220 0.28 -5.78 -1.87
N VAL A 221 0.43 -5.46 -0.57
CA VAL A 221 0.84 -6.42 0.45
C VAL A 221 -0.13 -7.59 0.52
N VAL A 222 -1.43 -7.34 0.59
CA VAL A 222 -2.40 -8.45 0.68
C VAL A 222 -2.40 -9.30 -0.59
N ALA A 223 -2.33 -8.69 -1.77
CA ALA A 223 -2.30 -9.41 -3.05
C ALA A 223 -1.11 -10.38 -3.15
N ASN A 224 0.07 -9.96 -2.70
CA ASN A 224 1.27 -10.81 -2.69
C ASN A 224 1.20 -11.88 -1.59
N LEU A 225 0.78 -11.52 -0.37
CA LEU A 225 0.69 -12.47 0.73
C LEU A 225 -0.31 -13.58 0.48
N GLN A 226 -1.45 -13.32 -0.18
CA GLN A 226 -2.41 -14.36 -0.53
C GLN A 226 -1.78 -15.47 -1.37
N VAL A 227 -0.92 -15.12 -2.32
CA VAL A 227 -0.20 -16.10 -3.16
C VAL A 227 0.84 -16.86 -2.34
N LEU A 228 1.59 -16.15 -1.49
CA LEU A 228 2.71 -16.71 -0.73
C LEU A 228 2.32 -17.46 0.54
N THR A 229 1.06 -17.35 0.96
CA THR A 229 0.52 -17.98 2.18
C THR A 229 -0.71 -18.83 1.89
N GLU A 230 -0.81 -19.38 0.68
CA GLU A 230 -1.85 -20.37 0.33
C GLU A 230 -3.29 -19.88 0.58
N GLY A 231 -3.57 -18.61 0.31
CA GLY A 231 -4.93 -18.06 0.36
C GLY A 231 -5.41 -17.56 1.73
N ASN A 232 -4.52 -17.32 2.70
CA ASN A 232 -4.85 -16.72 4.01
C ASN A 232 -5.23 -15.21 3.88
N ILE A 233 -6.37 -14.90 3.27
CA ILE A 233 -6.87 -13.53 3.05
C ILE A 233 -7.17 -12.82 4.37
N ILE A 234 -7.74 -13.50 5.37
CA ILE A 234 -8.08 -12.90 6.66
C ILE A 234 -6.81 -12.39 7.36
N ALA A 235 -5.78 -13.24 7.47
CA ALA A 235 -4.53 -12.86 8.10
C ALA A 235 -3.82 -11.76 7.30
N SER A 236 -3.84 -11.84 5.97
CA SER A 236 -3.17 -10.87 5.09
C SER A 236 -3.80 -9.48 5.19
N VAL A 237 -5.14 -9.37 5.19
CA VAL A 237 -5.82 -8.07 5.38
C VAL A 237 -5.60 -7.55 6.80
N ALA A 238 -5.64 -8.42 7.83
CA ALA A 238 -5.36 -8.02 9.20
C ALA A 238 -3.96 -7.42 9.38
N LEU A 239 -2.93 -8.04 8.77
CA LEU A 239 -1.56 -7.52 8.80
C LEU A 239 -1.47 -6.17 8.08
N ALA A 240 -2.00 -6.06 6.86
CA ALA A 240 -1.95 -4.83 6.08
C ALA A 240 -2.74 -3.67 6.73
N ALA A 241 -3.78 -3.99 7.50
CA ALA A 241 -4.54 -3.03 8.29
C ALA A 241 -3.85 -2.62 9.61
N GLY A 242 -2.74 -3.27 9.97
CA GLY A 242 -2.06 -3.08 11.25
C GLY A 242 -2.84 -3.65 12.45
N GLU A 243 -3.77 -4.57 12.21
CA GLU A 243 -4.57 -5.23 13.26
C GLU A 243 -3.82 -6.44 13.88
N CYS A 244 -2.77 -6.93 13.23
CA CYS A 244 -1.85 -7.92 13.81
C CYS A 244 -0.38 -7.61 13.48
N THR A 245 0.53 -8.07 14.34
CA THR A 245 1.98 -7.96 14.18
C THR A 245 2.54 -9.06 13.26
N PRO A 246 3.78 -8.92 12.72
CA PRO A 246 4.41 -9.98 11.93
C PRO A 246 4.50 -11.34 12.64
N VAL A 247 4.68 -11.34 13.97
CA VAL A 247 4.73 -12.56 14.77
C VAL A 247 3.35 -13.21 14.88
N GLU A 248 2.32 -12.41 15.13
CA GLU A 248 0.93 -12.88 15.20
C GLU A 248 0.44 -13.41 13.86
N PHE A 249 0.77 -12.71 12.76
CA PHE A 249 0.52 -13.19 11.41
C PHE A 249 1.18 -14.55 11.15
N ALA A 250 2.48 -14.68 11.44
CA ALA A 250 3.22 -15.92 11.19
C ALA A 250 2.63 -17.10 11.97
N ASN A 251 2.27 -16.90 13.25
CA ASN A 251 1.59 -17.92 14.04
C ASN A 251 0.23 -18.30 13.44
N ALA A 252 -0.55 -17.31 13.01
CA ALA A 252 -1.88 -17.55 12.48
C ALA A 252 -1.85 -18.36 11.16
N VAL A 253 -0.97 -17.97 10.23
CA VAL A 253 -0.78 -18.69 8.97
C VAL A 253 -0.25 -20.09 9.24
N LEU A 254 0.81 -20.23 10.03
CA LEU A 254 1.43 -21.53 10.33
C LEU A 254 0.43 -22.50 10.96
N ALA A 255 -0.44 -22.03 11.86
CA ALA A 255 -1.48 -22.84 12.50
C ALA A 255 -2.53 -23.41 11.52
N ALA A 256 -2.59 -22.87 10.30
CA ALA A 256 -3.45 -23.37 9.25
C ALA A 256 -2.73 -24.32 8.27
N THR A 257 -1.46 -24.65 8.52
CA THR A 257 -0.65 -25.52 7.66
C THR A 257 -0.28 -26.85 8.32
N PRO A 258 0.01 -27.91 7.53
CA PRO A 258 0.54 -29.18 8.04
C PRO A 258 1.86 -29.06 8.82
N LEU A 259 2.64 -27.99 8.56
CA LEU A 259 3.92 -27.69 9.20
C LEU A 259 3.78 -27.19 10.65
N HIS A 260 2.55 -27.01 11.14
CA HIS A 260 2.33 -26.73 12.54
C HIS A 260 2.70 -27.96 13.40
N HIS A 261 3.43 -27.74 14.50
CA HIS A 261 3.87 -28.82 15.41
C HIS A 261 2.73 -29.69 15.96
N LEU A 262 1.48 -29.22 15.86
CA LEU A 262 0.27 -29.95 16.27
C LEU A 262 0.02 -31.20 15.43
N PHE A 263 0.40 -31.17 14.15
CA PHE A 263 0.12 -32.28 13.24
C PHE A 263 1.21 -33.35 13.28
N GLY A 264 2.43 -32.99 13.73
CA GLY A 264 3.57 -33.90 13.78
C GLY A 264 3.88 -34.56 12.44
N ILE A 265 3.53 -33.88 11.34
CA ILE A 265 3.71 -34.39 9.98
C ILE A 265 5.16 -34.16 9.60
N ASP A 266 5.79 -35.23 9.15
CA ASP A 266 7.13 -35.22 8.61
C ASP A 266 7.03 -35.08 7.08
N LEU A 267 7.31 -33.88 6.55
CA LEU A 267 7.28 -33.62 5.11
C LEU A 267 8.66 -33.80 4.45
N ASP A 268 9.72 -33.88 5.25
CA ASP A 268 11.11 -34.03 4.82
C ASP A 268 11.83 -35.01 5.75
N ASP A 269 12.12 -36.22 5.23
CA ASP A 269 12.75 -37.32 5.97
C ASP A 269 14.11 -36.92 6.61
N ASP A 270 14.75 -35.85 6.12
CA ASP A 270 16.05 -35.37 6.60
C ASP A 270 15.95 -34.28 7.70
N VAL A 271 14.75 -33.73 7.97
CA VAL A 271 14.55 -32.60 8.89
C VAL A 271 13.50 -32.93 9.95
N SER A 272 13.80 -32.73 11.25
CA SER A 272 12.81 -33.03 12.30
C SER A 272 11.54 -32.15 12.20
N PRO A 273 10.35 -32.64 12.62
CA PRO A 273 9.13 -31.83 12.62
C PRO A 273 9.24 -30.51 13.40
N GLU A 274 10.00 -30.48 14.49
CA GLU A 274 10.27 -29.25 15.26
C GLU A 274 11.12 -28.23 14.47
N GLU A 275 12.07 -28.71 13.68
CA GLU A 275 12.91 -27.89 12.81
C GLU A 275 12.12 -27.37 11.60
N GLN A 276 11.32 -28.24 10.96
CA GLN A 276 10.37 -27.84 9.91
C GLN A 276 9.42 -26.74 10.40
N HIS A 277 8.87 -26.88 11.61
CA HIS A 277 8.00 -25.87 12.23
C HIS A 277 8.73 -24.54 12.45
N SER A 278 9.94 -24.59 13.01
CA SER A 278 10.75 -23.39 13.30
C SER A 278 11.13 -22.65 12.01
N ASP A 279 11.48 -23.36 10.95
CA ASP A 279 11.87 -22.76 9.68
C ASP A 279 10.66 -22.17 8.95
N ALA A 280 9.52 -22.86 8.93
CA ALA A 280 8.27 -22.32 8.40
C ALA A 280 7.83 -21.06 9.16
N PHE A 281 7.91 -21.06 10.50
CA PHE A 281 7.64 -19.88 11.30
C PHE A 281 8.57 -18.71 10.93
N ARG A 282 9.88 -18.96 10.79
CA ARG A 282 10.86 -17.94 10.41
C ARG A 282 10.53 -17.36 9.04
N GLN A 283 10.19 -18.20 8.07
CA GLN A 283 9.80 -17.79 6.72
C GLN A 283 8.56 -16.88 6.74
N TYR A 284 7.45 -17.30 7.35
CA TYR A 284 6.24 -16.48 7.40
C TYR A 284 6.43 -15.16 8.16
N LYS A 285 7.24 -15.18 9.23
CA LYS A 285 7.59 -13.98 9.98
C LYS A 285 8.43 -13.02 9.13
N ASP A 286 9.37 -13.52 8.35
CA ASP A 286 10.21 -12.70 7.47
C ASP A 286 9.38 -12.09 6.32
N LEU A 287 8.45 -12.84 5.73
CA LEU A 287 7.49 -12.30 4.75
C LEU A 287 6.68 -11.14 5.35
N ALA A 288 6.11 -11.34 6.54
CA ALA A 288 5.31 -10.33 7.21
C ALA A 288 6.13 -9.10 7.63
N ARG A 289 7.41 -9.30 7.99
CA ARG A 289 8.34 -8.19 8.29
C ARG A 289 8.61 -7.35 7.04
N VAL A 290 8.93 -7.97 5.90
CA VAL A 290 9.14 -7.25 4.63
C VAL A 290 7.90 -6.41 4.28
N CYS A 291 6.70 -6.97 4.42
CA CYS A 291 5.47 -6.23 4.23
C CYS A 291 5.32 -5.05 5.20
N ALA A 292 5.60 -5.25 6.49
CA ALA A 292 5.50 -4.19 7.50
C ALA A 292 6.52 -3.05 7.25
N ASP A 293 7.76 -3.40 6.89
CA ASP A 293 8.81 -2.45 6.56
C ASP A 293 8.44 -1.64 5.31
N TYR A 294 7.88 -2.30 4.27
CA TYR A 294 7.34 -1.62 3.09
C TYR A 294 6.22 -0.64 3.45
N LEU A 295 5.23 -1.07 4.26
CA LEU A 295 4.11 -0.24 4.68
C LEU A 295 4.54 0.99 5.51
N ALA A 296 5.67 0.91 6.22
CA ALA A 296 6.20 2.03 6.99
C ALA A 296 6.61 3.23 6.10
N PHE A 297 6.87 3.02 4.81
CA PHE A 297 7.12 4.10 3.84
C PHE A 297 5.84 4.75 3.29
N PHE A 298 4.69 4.13 3.55
CA PHE A 298 3.36 4.62 3.22
C PHE A 298 2.54 4.78 4.49
N PRO A 299 3.02 5.57 5.47
CA PRO A 299 2.24 5.79 6.68
C PRO A 299 0.88 6.32 6.26
N GLN A 300 -0.19 5.72 6.78
CA GLN A 300 -1.49 6.36 6.75
C GLN A 300 -1.27 7.77 7.29
N GLU A 301 -1.56 8.81 6.50
CA GLU A 301 -1.35 10.18 6.96
C GLU A 301 -2.17 10.37 8.24
N SER A 302 -1.48 10.35 9.37
CA SER A 302 -2.13 10.60 10.64
C SER A 302 -2.74 12.00 10.60
N VAL A 303 -3.90 12.19 11.22
CA VAL A 303 -4.47 13.54 11.32
C VAL A 303 -3.48 14.53 11.92
N SER A 304 -2.65 14.10 12.88
CA SER A 304 -1.61 14.97 13.44
C SER A 304 -0.61 15.46 12.40
N GLY A 305 -0.24 14.61 11.43
CA GLY A 305 0.63 14.98 10.31
C GLY A 305 -0.05 15.96 9.36
N LEU A 306 -1.32 15.71 9.02
CA LEU A 306 -2.11 16.63 8.19
C LEU A 306 -2.25 18.00 8.86
N VAL A 307 -2.57 18.04 10.15
CA VAL A 307 -2.67 19.30 10.90
C VAL A 307 -1.34 20.05 10.94
N ALA A 308 -0.23 19.34 11.14
CA ALA A 308 1.11 19.94 11.13
C ALA A 308 1.50 20.52 9.76
N ALA A 309 1.00 19.93 8.65
CA ALA A 309 1.22 20.44 7.30
C ALA A 309 0.49 21.77 7.04
N GLY A 310 -0.61 22.03 7.75
CA GLY A 310 -1.42 23.24 7.63
C GLY A 310 -2.32 23.25 6.39
N GLU A 311 -3.26 24.21 6.34
CA GLU A 311 -4.16 24.36 5.19
C GLU A 311 -3.41 24.66 3.89
N SER A 312 -3.86 24.05 2.80
CA SER A 312 -3.22 24.14 1.49
C SER A 312 -4.27 24.07 0.37
N THR A 313 -3.82 24.01 -0.89
CA THR A 313 -4.72 23.78 -2.02
C THR A 313 -5.47 22.46 -1.93
N SER A 314 -4.89 21.45 -1.29
CA SER A 314 -5.44 20.09 -1.16
C SER A 314 -5.80 19.70 0.28
N LEU A 315 -5.69 20.61 1.24
CA LEU A 315 -6.03 20.36 2.65
C LEU A 315 -6.80 21.55 3.25
N GLU A 316 -7.96 21.29 3.83
CA GLU A 316 -8.83 22.31 4.45
C GLU A 316 -9.28 21.85 5.84
N PHE A 317 -9.34 22.76 6.82
CA PHE A 317 -9.88 22.50 8.14
C PHE A 317 -11.26 23.16 8.31
N LYS A 318 -12.16 22.48 9.01
CA LYS A 318 -13.43 23.02 9.46
C LYS A 318 -13.71 22.51 10.86
N SER A 319 -14.07 23.44 11.74
CA SER A 319 -14.31 23.13 13.16
C SER A 319 -15.47 22.16 13.38
N THR A 320 -16.46 22.17 12.50
CA THR A 320 -17.74 21.47 12.63
C THR A 320 -18.35 21.21 11.25
N LEU A 321 -19.23 20.22 11.14
CA LEU A 321 -20.00 19.93 9.93
C LEU A 321 -21.31 20.72 9.80
N ARG A 322 -21.99 21.03 10.91
CA ARG A 322 -23.32 21.67 10.89
C ARG A 322 -23.60 22.60 12.07
N TRP A 323 -22.78 22.59 13.13
CA TRP A 323 -23.04 23.37 14.33
C TRP A 323 -22.27 24.69 14.33
N ASP A 324 -22.98 25.80 14.53
CA ASP A 324 -22.34 27.11 14.66
C ASP A 324 -21.88 27.31 16.09
N LEU A 325 -20.57 27.19 16.33
CA LEU A 325 -19.97 27.33 17.66
C LEU A 325 -20.19 28.73 18.28
N ARG A 326 -20.48 29.77 17.47
CA ARG A 326 -20.72 31.13 17.97
C ARG A 326 -22.19 31.33 18.34
N GLN A 327 -23.10 30.76 17.56
CA GLN A 327 -24.55 30.89 17.77
C GLN A 327 -25.17 29.75 18.56
N ASP A 328 -24.38 28.72 18.87
CA ASP A 328 -24.76 27.48 19.54
C ASP A 328 -26.05 26.83 18.99
N LYS A 329 -26.10 26.70 17.66
CA LYS A 329 -27.23 26.08 16.96
C LYS A 329 -26.80 25.48 15.63
N LYS A 330 -27.68 24.63 15.07
CA LYS A 330 -27.52 24.14 13.68
C LYS A 330 -27.58 25.31 12.69
N ASN A 331 -26.66 25.30 11.74
CA ASN A 331 -26.56 26.31 10.70
C ASN A 331 -26.22 25.65 9.35
N ASP A 332 -27.17 25.70 8.41
CA ASP A 332 -27.03 25.11 7.09
C ASP A 332 -25.89 25.73 6.27
N GLU A 333 -25.48 26.97 6.57
CA GLU A 333 -24.33 27.60 5.90
C GLU A 333 -22.99 26.91 6.27
N ILE A 334 -22.90 26.29 7.46
CA ILE A 334 -21.71 25.54 7.87
C ILE A 334 -21.62 24.23 7.09
N THR A 335 -22.74 23.52 6.97
CA THR A 335 -22.81 22.34 6.09
C THR A 335 -22.50 22.72 4.66
N HIS A 336 -23.05 23.84 4.17
CA HIS A 336 -22.76 24.33 2.83
C HIS A 336 -21.28 24.64 2.61
N ALA A 337 -20.56 25.19 3.61
CA ALA A 337 -19.12 25.44 3.52
C ALA A 337 -18.30 24.14 3.37
N ALA A 338 -18.67 23.08 4.10
CA ALA A 338 -18.05 21.76 3.94
C ALA A 338 -18.30 21.18 2.54
N LEU A 339 -19.56 21.22 2.07
CA LEU A 339 -19.94 20.73 0.73
C LEU A 339 -19.27 21.53 -0.41
N LYS A 340 -19.15 22.85 -0.25
CA LYS A 340 -18.42 23.74 -1.17
C LYS A 340 -16.96 23.32 -1.30
N THR A 341 -16.33 22.93 -0.20
CA THR A 341 -14.94 22.47 -0.19
C THR A 341 -14.80 21.15 -0.92
N ILE A 342 -15.71 20.19 -0.68
CA ILE A 342 -15.73 18.90 -1.39
C ILE A 342 -15.92 19.10 -2.90
N ALA A 343 -16.86 19.95 -3.31
CA ALA A 343 -17.07 20.29 -4.72
C ALA A 343 -15.79 20.91 -5.34
N ALA A 344 -15.14 21.81 -4.63
CA ALA A 344 -13.90 22.45 -5.07
C ALA A 344 -12.75 21.44 -5.22
N PHE A 345 -12.60 20.50 -4.29
CA PHE A 345 -11.60 19.43 -4.41
C PHE A 345 -11.87 18.53 -5.61
N ALA A 346 -13.12 18.06 -5.77
CA ALA A 346 -13.49 17.19 -6.88
C ALA A 346 -13.23 17.85 -8.25
N ASN A 347 -13.45 19.17 -8.36
CA ASN A 347 -13.20 19.91 -9.60
C ASN A 347 -11.73 20.29 -9.84
N SER A 348 -10.86 20.14 -8.84
CA SER A 348 -9.42 20.45 -8.91
C SER A 348 -8.60 19.16 -8.86
N GLU A 349 -7.52 19.09 -8.08
CA GLU A 349 -6.66 17.89 -7.99
C GLU A 349 -7.08 16.90 -6.91
N GLY A 350 -8.32 17.00 -6.40
CA GLY A 350 -8.74 16.32 -5.18
C GLY A 350 -8.22 17.01 -3.92
N GLY A 351 -8.38 16.36 -2.77
CA GLY A 351 -7.90 16.88 -1.49
C GLY A 351 -8.49 16.18 -0.28
N CYS A 352 -8.23 16.76 0.89
CA CYS A 352 -8.66 16.27 2.18
C CYS A 352 -9.30 17.42 2.99
N LEU A 353 -10.48 17.15 3.54
CA LEU A 353 -11.18 18.04 4.45
C LEU A 353 -11.17 17.43 5.85
N LEU A 354 -10.58 18.12 6.83
CA LEU A 354 -10.65 17.74 8.23
C LEU A 354 -11.84 18.45 8.89
N LEU A 355 -12.78 17.66 9.41
CA LEU A 355 -13.90 18.13 10.22
C LEU A 355 -13.64 17.86 11.70
N GLY A 356 -13.97 18.82 12.56
CA GLY A 356 -13.64 18.75 13.98
C GLY A 356 -12.27 19.35 14.32
N VAL A 357 -11.69 20.15 13.41
CA VAL A 357 -10.39 20.81 13.57
C VAL A 357 -10.56 22.31 13.32
N ALA A 358 -10.09 23.15 14.23
CA ALA A 358 -10.11 24.60 14.08
C ALA A 358 -9.03 25.08 13.10
N ASP A 359 -9.17 26.32 12.62
CA ASP A 359 -8.24 26.92 11.65
C ASP A 359 -6.79 27.01 12.21
N ASP A 360 -6.62 27.02 13.54
CA ASP A 360 -5.32 27.00 14.22
C ASP A 360 -4.76 25.58 14.47
N GLY A 361 -5.44 24.54 13.96
CA GLY A 361 -5.09 23.14 14.14
C GLY A 361 -5.61 22.52 15.44
N THR A 362 -6.30 23.29 16.30
CA THR A 362 -6.83 22.76 17.56
C THR A 362 -7.93 21.73 17.31
N ALA A 363 -7.87 20.59 18.00
CA ALA A 363 -8.95 19.61 17.97
C ALA A 363 -10.22 20.15 18.64
N VAL A 364 -11.27 20.35 17.85
CA VAL A 364 -12.61 20.72 18.32
C VAL A 364 -13.40 19.47 18.69
N GLY A 365 -13.36 18.46 17.83
CA GLY A 365 -14.08 17.20 17.95
C GLY A 365 -15.43 17.20 17.22
N ILE A 366 -15.83 16.07 16.63
CA ILE A 366 -17.13 15.89 15.97
C ILE A 366 -18.31 15.93 16.95
N GLU A 367 -18.04 15.78 18.24
CA GLU A 367 -19.04 15.82 19.31
C GLU A 367 -19.75 17.18 19.35
N ALA A 368 -19.06 18.25 18.93
CA ALA A 368 -19.63 19.58 18.78
C ALA A 368 -20.81 19.63 17.79
N ASP A 369 -20.86 18.71 16.82
CA ASP A 369 -21.96 18.63 15.87
C ASP A 369 -23.23 17.96 16.44
N ASN A 370 -23.16 17.45 17.67
CA ASN A 370 -24.28 16.93 18.45
C ASN A 370 -25.06 15.82 17.70
N PHE A 371 -24.33 14.89 17.08
CA PHE A 371 -24.89 13.65 16.52
C PHE A 371 -24.97 12.56 17.59
N GLN A 372 -25.89 11.60 17.40
CA GLN A 372 -26.05 10.49 18.35
C GLN A 372 -24.84 9.54 18.34
N ASN A 373 -24.22 9.33 17.18
CA ASN A 373 -23.06 8.49 16.98
C ASN A 373 -22.37 8.81 15.63
N GLU A 374 -21.22 8.19 15.41
CA GLU A 374 -20.41 8.27 14.19
C GLU A 374 -21.19 7.89 12.93
N ASP A 375 -22.01 6.83 12.98
CA ASP A 375 -22.80 6.39 11.84
C ASP A 375 -23.80 7.46 11.36
N LYS A 376 -24.49 8.13 12.29
CA LYS A 376 -25.43 9.21 11.97
C LYS A 376 -24.71 10.46 11.45
N TYR A 377 -23.48 10.69 11.88
CA TYR A 377 -22.63 11.76 11.36
C TYR A 377 -22.28 11.49 9.89
N LEU A 378 -21.74 10.30 9.59
CA LEU A 378 -21.38 9.90 8.23
C LEU A 378 -22.58 9.86 7.30
N LEU A 379 -23.70 9.27 7.76
CA LEU A 379 -24.93 9.23 6.98
C LEU A 379 -25.40 10.64 6.59
N HIS A 380 -25.35 11.59 7.52
CA HIS A 380 -25.71 12.97 7.23
C HIS A 380 -24.76 13.63 6.22
N LEU A 381 -23.45 13.45 6.36
CA LEU A 381 -22.46 13.97 5.41
C LEU A 381 -22.70 13.40 4.00
N MET A 382 -22.84 12.07 3.90
CA MET A 382 -23.03 11.39 2.62
C MET A 382 -24.37 11.73 1.97
N ASP A 383 -25.46 11.81 2.75
CA ASP A 383 -26.77 12.25 2.25
C ASP A 383 -26.73 13.71 1.75
N ALA A 384 -26.02 14.59 2.47
CA ALA A 384 -25.84 15.97 2.06
C ALA A 384 -25.06 16.08 0.74
N ILE A 385 -23.98 15.31 0.58
CA ILE A 385 -23.22 15.20 -0.68
C ILE A 385 -24.13 14.70 -1.81
N LYS A 386 -24.79 13.57 -1.61
CA LYS A 386 -25.66 12.95 -2.61
C LYS A 386 -26.81 13.87 -3.05
N THR A 387 -27.41 14.60 -2.11
CA THR A 387 -28.54 15.49 -2.39
C THR A 387 -28.11 16.74 -3.17
N THR A 388 -26.90 17.25 -2.91
CA THR A 388 -26.42 18.53 -3.45
C THR A 388 -25.54 18.39 -4.69
N MET A 389 -24.84 17.27 -4.86
CA MET A 389 -23.88 17.02 -5.95
C MET A 389 -24.12 15.71 -6.71
N GLY A 390 -24.99 14.83 -6.22
CA GLY A 390 -25.32 13.56 -6.87
C GLY A 390 -24.53 12.35 -6.37
N ALA A 391 -24.94 11.16 -6.80
CA ALA A 391 -24.37 9.89 -6.33
C ALA A 391 -22.96 9.63 -6.85
N ASN A 392 -22.63 10.11 -8.05
CA ASN A 392 -21.29 9.96 -8.65
C ASN A 392 -20.23 10.62 -7.78
N VAL A 393 -20.52 11.83 -7.27
CA VAL A 393 -19.61 12.56 -6.38
C VAL A 393 -19.48 11.87 -5.02
N ALA A 394 -20.57 11.30 -4.49
CA ALA A 394 -20.51 10.52 -3.26
C ALA A 394 -19.53 9.33 -3.37
N ALA A 395 -19.38 8.71 -4.54
CA ALA A 395 -18.40 7.64 -4.78
C ALA A 395 -16.93 8.14 -4.85
N LEU A 396 -16.70 9.44 -4.98
CA LEU A 396 -15.38 10.05 -4.96
C LEU A 396 -14.91 10.42 -3.55
N VAL A 397 -15.78 10.30 -2.54
CA VAL A 397 -15.53 10.76 -1.16
C VAL A 397 -15.42 9.58 -0.20
N ASP A 398 -14.32 9.52 0.56
CA ASP A 398 -14.02 8.50 1.58
C ASP A 398 -13.85 9.18 2.96
N PRO A 399 -14.93 9.30 3.76
CA PRO A 399 -14.86 9.85 5.10
C PRO A 399 -14.48 8.78 6.13
N LYS A 400 -13.47 9.06 6.95
CA LYS A 400 -12.97 8.19 8.04
C LYS A 400 -12.86 8.98 9.34
N PHE A 401 -12.95 8.30 10.47
CA PHE A 401 -12.71 8.93 11.77
C PHE A 401 -11.33 8.60 12.31
N ASP A 402 -10.67 9.59 12.88
CA ASP A 402 -9.37 9.47 13.53
C ASP A 402 -9.39 10.24 14.86
N VAL A 403 -8.30 10.18 15.63
CA VAL A 403 -8.16 10.85 16.93
C VAL A 403 -7.06 11.91 16.87
N LEU A 404 -7.40 13.14 17.23
CA LEU A 404 -6.46 14.26 17.38
C LEU A 404 -6.61 14.87 18.76
N GLY A 405 -5.53 14.94 19.53
CA GLY A 405 -5.56 15.52 20.88
C GLY A 405 -6.58 14.86 21.82
N GLY A 406 -6.85 13.55 21.64
CA GLY A 406 -7.83 12.80 22.41
C GLY A 406 -9.30 13.05 22.02
N LYS A 407 -9.56 13.84 20.97
CA LYS A 407 -10.90 14.07 20.43
C LYS A 407 -11.09 13.38 19.10
N ARG A 408 -12.33 13.02 18.79
CA ARG A 408 -12.66 12.34 17.53
C ARG A 408 -12.84 13.36 16.41
N VAL A 409 -12.16 13.15 15.28
CA VAL A 409 -12.24 14.02 14.09
C VAL A 409 -12.63 13.20 12.87
N CYS A 410 -13.18 13.85 11.85
CA CYS A 410 -13.54 13.19 10.59
C CYS A 410 -12.65 13.69 9.46
N VAL A 411 -11.89 12.77 8.85
CA VAL A 411 -11.01 12.96 7.70
C VAL A 411 -11.79 12.61 6.45
N VAL A 412 -12.08 13.60 5.61
CA VAL A 412 -12.86 13.42 4.39
C VAL A 412 -11.92 13.51 3.20
N ARG A 413 -11.51 12.37 2.63
CA ARG A 413 -10.71 12.34 1.41
C ARG A 413 -11.62 12.45 0.19
N CYS A 414 -11.28 13.31 -0.75
CA CYS A 414 -12.03 13.56 -1.98
C CYS A 414 -11.12 13.38 -3.19
N ARG A 415 -11.45 12.43 -4.07
CA ARG A 415 -10.74 12.23 -5.33
C ARG A 415 -11.15 13.27 -6.37
N LYS A 416 -10.23 13.58 -7.29
CA LYS A 416 -10.52 14.37 -8.50
C LYS A 416 -11.62 13.67 -9.30
N SER A 417 -12.56 14.45 -9.82
CA SER A 417 -13.58 14.00 -10.74
C SER A 417 -13.08 14.11 -12.18
N HIS A 418 -13.45 13.17 -13.03
CA HIS A 418 -13.25 13.27 -14.48
C HIS A 418 -14.40 14.04 -15.16
N GLU A 419 -15.49 14.28 -14.43
CA GLU A 419 -16.63 15.06 -14.89
C GLU A 419 -16.82 16.33 -14.02
N PRO A 420 -17.40 17.40 -14.56
CA PRO A 420 -17.63 18.64 -13.81
C PRO A 420 -18.64 18.44 -12.66
N VAL A 421 -18.28 18.88 -11.46
CA VAL A 421 -19.11 18.80 -10.26
C VAL A 421 -19.78 20.14 -9.96
N TYR A 422 -21.11 20.16 -9.99
CA TYR A 422 -21.91 21.32 -9.60
C TYR A 422 -22.50 21.12 -8.21
N LEU A 423 -22.40 22.14 -7.36
CA LEU A 423 -23.04 22.16 -6.05
C LEU A 423 -24.37 22.90 -6.14
N ARG A 424 -25.46 22.21 -5.83
CA ARG A 424 -26.80 22.78 -5.83
C ARG A 424 -27.27 23.14 -4.41
N LYS A 425 -27.53 24.41 -4.16
CA LYS A 425 -28.17 24.86 -2.91
C LYS A 425 -29.67 24.58 -2.97
N LYS A 426 -30.30 24.28 -1.82
CA LYS A 426 -31.74 24.00 -1.75
C LYS A 426 -32.55 25.22 -2.23
N GLY A 427 -33.23 25.08 -3.37
CA GLY A 427 -34.02 26.15 -3.98
C GLY A 427 -33.20 27.27 -4.64
N GLY A 428 -31.91 27.05 -4.88
CA GLY A 428 -31.01 27.99 -5.57
C GLY A 428 -30.39 27.40 -6.84
N ASP A 429 -29.62 28.24 -7.53
CA ASP A 429 -28.90 27.86 -8.75
C ASP A 429 -27.72 26.91 -8.46
N GLU A 430 -27.31 26.18 -9.49
CA GLU A 430 -26.10 25.38 -9.46
C GLU A 430 -24.86 26.27 -9.52
N ALA A 431 -23.88 25.98 -8.67
CA ALA A 431 -22.63 26.71 -8.59
C ALA A 431 -21.44 25.78 -8.80
N PHE A 432 -20.44 26.28 -9.53
CA PHE A 432 -19.20 25.57 -9.80
C PHE A 432 -18.06 26.18 -8.99
N PHE A 433 -17.39 25.35 -8.18
CA PHE A 433 -16.31 25.79 -7.31
C PHE A 433 -15.00 25.08 -7.66
N ILE A 434 -13.89 25.79 -7.51
CA ILE A 434 -12.52 25.25 -7.64
C ILE A 434 -11.67 25.70 -6.46
N ARG A 435 -10.55 25.01 -6.22
CA ARG A 435 -9.52 25.49 -5.29
C ARG A 435 -8.68 26.58 -5.95
N THR A 436 -8.41 27.65 -5.21
CA THR A 436 -7.49 28.73 -5.58
C THR A 436 -6.68 29.07 -4.35
N GLY A 437 -5.46 28.53 -4.27
CA GLY A 437 -4.71 28.50 -3.01
C GLY A 437 -5.51 27.75 -1.92
N PRO A 438 -5.49 28.20 -0.66
CA PRO A 438 -6.25 27.59 0.42
C PRO A 438 -7.75 27.95 0.41
N SER A 439 -8.27 28.54 -0.67
CA SER A 439 -9.66 29.02 -0.72
C SER A 439 -10.47 28.34 -1.81
N SER A 440 -11.79 28.23 -1.60
CA SER A 440 -12.72 27.72 -2.60
C SER A 440 -13.41 28.89 -3.31
N ALA A 441 -13.12 29.07 -4.59
CA ALA A 441 -13.63 30.17 -5.43
C ALA A 441 -14.77 29.68 -6.34
N GLN A 442 -15.83 30.47 -6.48
CA GLN A 442 -16.89 30.22 -7.47
C GLN A 442 -16.46 30.79 -8.81
N LEU A 443 -16.52 29.98 -9.86
CA LEU A 443 -16.24 30.47 -11.21
C LEU A 443 -17.47 31.17 -11.81
N SER A 444 -17.24 32.29 -12.48
CA SER A 444 -18.24 32.90 -13.34
C SER A 444 -18.50 32.04 -14.58
N PRO A 445 -19.65 32.19 -15.27
CA PRO A 445 -19.93 31.43 -16.49
C PRO A 445 -18.83 31.54 -17.56
N ARG A 446 -18.15 32.69 -17.65
CA ARG A 446 -17.07 32.90 -18.60
C ARG A 446 -15.80 32.12 -18.23
N GLU A 447 -15.43 32.12 -16.95
CA GLU A 447 -14.27 31.37 -16.45
C GLU A 447 -14.51 29.87 -16.52
N LEU A 448 -15.74 29.43 -16.21
CA LEU A 448 -16.16 28.04 -16.29
C LEU A 448 -15.92 27.47 -17.69
N VAL A 449 -16.35 28.15 -18.76
CA VAL A 449 -16.13 27.67 -20.15
C VAL A 449 -14.65 27.48 -20.45
N SER A 450 -13.79 28.40 -19.98
CA SER A 450 -12.34 28.27 -20.17
C SER A 450 -11.75 27.13 -19.34
N TYR A 451 -12.19 26.97 -18.09
CA TYR A 451 -11.74 25.91 -17.19
C TYR A 451 -12.11 24.53 -17.73
N MET A 452 -13.37 24.38 -18.13
CA MET A 452 -13.93 23.16 -18.71
C MET A 452 -13.13 22.64 -19.90
N ARG A 453 -12.75 23.54 -20.81
CA ARG A 453 -11.96 23.19 -21.99
C ARG A 453 -10.58 22.64 -21.62
N ASN A 454 -9.95 23.17 -20.56
CA ASN A 454 -8.58 22.82 -20.21
C ASN A 454 -8.47 21.67 -19.19
N HIS A 455 -9.54 21.32 -18.48
CA HIS A 455 -9.50 20.37 -17.36
C HIS A 455 -10.32 19.09 -17.54
N PHE A 456 -11.40 19.13 -18.33
CA PHE A 456 -12.32 17.99 -18.46
C PHE A 456 -12.49 17.52 -19.92
N GLN A 457 -11.63 17.98 -20.84
CA GLN A 457 -11.61 17.42 -22.19
C GLN A 457 -10.86 16.08 -22.21
N THR A 458 -11.62 15.01 -22.49
CA THR A 458 -11.13 13.83 -23.22
C THR A 458 -10.89 14.16 -24.68
#